data_AF-A0A1V9XTD0-F1
#
_entry.id   AF-A0A1V9XTD0-F1
#
_cell.length_a   1.000
_cell.length_b   1.000
_cell.length_c   1.000
_cell.angle_alpha   90.00
_cell.angle_beta   90.00
_cell.angle_gamma   90.00
#
_symmetry.space_group_name_H-M   'P 1'
#
loop_
_entity.id
_entity.type
_entity.pdbx_description
1 polymer ?
#
loop_
_entity_poly.entity_id
_entity_poly.type
_entity_poly.pdbx_seq_one_letter_code
_entity_poly.pdbx_strand_id
1 'polypeptide(L)'
;MPGDSRTMESKIRRIRDICEDMMLICISLVAVAIAFVKIRTLSLNPAPITFLDDCLLVVPIPFFIVNNVLNIIAEYSSEHGSKLRACCGLLQLVQVLVQTPMLIDGLRRCSFSTKMSYQKPGRELVTFLIVVNLAMWVVYTFEQKKADEFLAAPYVFHERWIYIGHTTVPLMLFYRFHSAVCFADIWKSAYEKEND
;
A
#
# COMPACT_ATOMS: atom_id res chain seq x y z
N MET A 1 -2.24 -37.85 -19.90
CA MET A 1 -2.78 -36.55 -20.37
C MET A 1 -2.02 -35.42 -19.65
N PRO A 2 -1.05 -34.77 -20.30
CA PRO A 2 -0.18 -33.75 -19.68
C PRO A 2 -0.72 -32.31 -19.71
N GLY A 3 -1.94 -32.09 -20.25
CA GLY A 3 -2.58 -30.76 -20.31
C GLY A 3 -3.30 -30.36 -19.01
N ASP A 4 -3.94 -31.32 -18.35
CA ASP A 4 -4.76 -31.07 -17.15
C ASP A 4 -3.92 -30.67 -15.92
N SER A 5 -2.72 -31.26 -15.78
CA SER A 5 -1.79 -30.92 -14.69
C SER A 5 -1.24 -29.49 -14.81
N ARG A 6 -0.93 -29.01 -16.03
CA ARG A 6 -0.41 -27.64 -16.23
C ARG A 6 -1.48 -26.58 -15.95
N THR A 7 -2.73 -26.84 -16.33
CA THR A 7 -3.87 -25.96 -16.04
C THR A 7 -4.22 -25.93 -14.56
N MET A 8 -4.06 -27.05 -13.86
CA MET A 8 -4.24 -27.09 -12.40
C MET A 8 -3.16 -26.27 -11.69
N GLU A 9 -1.89 -26.44 -12.06
CA GLU A 9 -0.80 -25.68 -11.45
C GLU A 9 -0.91 -24.17 -11.65
N SER A 10 -1.35 -23.71 -12.83
CA SER A 10 -1.53 -22.27 -13.08
C SER A 10 -2.66 -21.67 -12.25
N LYS A 11 -3.77 -22.40 -12.06
CA LYS A 11 -4.86 -22.00 -11.15
C LYS A 11 -4.39 -21.91 -9.70
N ILE A 12 -3.61 -22.87 -9.24
CA ILE A 12 -3.05 -22.88 -7.87
C ILE A 12 -2.12 -21.68 -7.67
N ARG A 13 -1.20 -21.44 -8.62
CA ARG A 13 -0.32 -20.26 -8.58
C ARG A 13 -1.12 -18.96 -8.50
N ARG A 14 -2.12 -18.79 -9.38
CA ARG A 14 -2.99 -17.60 -9.39
C ARG A 14 -3.69 -17.36 -8.05
N ILE A 15 -4.24 -18.41 -7.43
CA ILE A 15 -4.95 -18.29 -6.14
C ILE A 15 -3.97 -17.91 -5.03
N ARG A 16 -2.81 -18.57 -4.98
CA ARG A 16 -1.79 -18.28 -3.98
C ARG A 16 -1.35 -16.81 -4.05
N ASP A 17 -1.04 -16.32 -5.24
CA ASP A 17 -0.57 -14.94 -5.42
C ASP A 17 -1.65 -13.94 -4.97
N ILE A 18 -2.94 -14.19 -5.28
CA ILE A 18 -4.06 -13.37 -4.78
C ILE A 18 -4.15 -13.40 -3.25
N CYS A 19 -3.97 -14.57 -2.63
CA CYS A 19 -4.02 -14.71 -1.18
C CYS A 19 -2.86 -13.99 -0.48
N GLU A 20 -1.65 -14.05 -1.05
CA GLU A 20 -0.48 -13.34 -0.54
C GLU A 20 -0.69 -11.82 -0.56
N ASP A 21 -1.18 -11.28 -1.69
CA ASP A 21 -1.56 -9.88 -1.82
C ASP A 21 -2.62 -9.46 -0.80
N MET A 22 -3.72 -10.22 -0.70
CA MET A 22 -4.80 -9.93 0.23
C MET A 22 -4.32 -9.95 1.68
N MET A 23 -3.45 -10.90 2.03
CA MET A 23 -2.90 -11.00 3.38
C MET A 23 -2.07 -9.77 3.74
N LEU A 24 -1.17 -9.35 2.84
CA LEU A 24 -0.36 -8.14 3.03
C LEU A 24 -1.22 -6.88 3.17
N ILE A 25 -2.22 -6.70 2.31
CA ILE A 25 -3.10 -5.53 2.34
C ILE A 25 -3.95 -5.51 3.62
N CYS A 26 -4.54 -6.65 4.02
CA CYS A 26 -5.34 -6.76 5.24
C CYS A 26 -4.51 -6.43 6.49
N ILE A 27 -3.32 -7.03 6.61
CA ILE A 27 -2.43 -6.81 7.77
C ILE A 27 -1.99 -5.35 7.82
N SER A 28 -1.64 -4.77 6.66
CA SER A 28 -1.30 -3.35 6.57
C SER A 28 -2.46 -2.45 6.97
N LEU A 29 -3.67 -2.71 6.48
CA LEU A 29 -4.88 -1.93 6.81
C LEU A 29 -5.17 -1.95 8.32
N VAL A 30 -5.11 -3.12 8.95
CA VAL A 30 -5.29 -3.26 10.40
C VAL A 30 -4.21 -2.50 11.15
N ALA A 31 -2.93 -2.64 10.76
CA ALA A 31 -1.83 -1.95 11.40
C ALA A 31 -1.95 -0.42 11.27
N VAL A 32 -2.34 0.09 10.10
CA VAL A 32 -2.60 1.52 9.86
C VAL A 32 -3.74 2.01 10.75
N ALA A 33 -4.85 1.26 10.84
CA ALA A 33 -5.98 1.64 11.68
C ALA A 33 -5.59 1.75 13.17
N ILE A 34 -4.85 0.76 13.68
CA ILE A 34 -4.34 0.78 15.06
C ILE A 34 -3.35 1.94 15.24
N ALA A 35 -2.46 2.17 14.28
CA ALA A 35 -1.46 3.21 14.35
C ALA A 35 -2.11 4.60 14.33
N PHE A 36 -3.17 4.78 13.53
CA PHE A 36 -3.94 6.02 13.51
C PHE A 36 -4.50 6.33 14.90
N VAL A 37 -5.18 5.38 15.55
CA VAL A 37 -5.71 5.58 16.91
C VAL A 37 -4.59 5.92 17.91
N LYS A 38 -3.44 5.25 17.84
CA LYS A 38 -2.31 5.49 18.75
C LYS A 38 -1.64 6.84 18.51
N ILE A 39 -1.35 7.18 17.26
CA ILE A 39 -0.63 8.42 16.90
C ILE A 39 -1.49 9.66 17.15
N ARG A 40 -2.81 9.56 17.05
CA ARG A 40 -3.73 10.66 17.40
C ARG A 40 -3.61 11.13 18.86
N THR A 41 -2.97 10.36 19.74
CA THR A 41 -2.70 10.75 21.13
C THR A 41 -1.42 11.57 21.31
N LEU A 42 -0.57 11.67 20.28
CA LEU A 42 0.66 12.47 20.28
C LEU A 42 0.38 13.97 20.08
N SER A 43 1.24 14.81 20.63
CA SER A 43 1.17 16.28 20.51
C SER A 43 1.51 16.75 19.10
N LEU A 44 1.07 17.96 18.75
CA LEU A 44 1.39 18.58 17.46
C LEU A 44 2.85 19.04 17.43
N ASN A 45 3.51 18.83 16.29
CA ASN A 45 4.88 19.26 16.06
C ASN A 45 4.94 20.77 15.71
N PRO A 46 5.72 21.58 16.46
CA PRO A 46 5.89 23.01 16.18
C PRO A 46 6.70 23.30 14.90
N ALA A 47 7.47 22.34 14.39
CA ALA A 47 8.16 22.41 13.08
C ALA A 47 7.55 21.36 12.13
N PRO A 48 6.38 21.64 11.52
CA PRO A 48 5.69 20.66 10.68
C PRO A 48 6.49 20.34 9.41
N ILE A 49 6.34 19.09 8.98
CA ILE A 49 6.90 18.55 7.74
C ILE A 49 6.27 19.28 6.52
N THR A 50 6.98 19.27 5.39
CA THR A 50 6.79 20.21 4.28
C THR A 50 5.55 19.89 3.44
N PHE A 51 4.93 20.92 2.84
CA PHE A 51 3.84 20.77 1.84
C PHE A 51 4.16 19.79 0.71
N LEU A 52 5.45 19.63 0.39
CA LEU A 52 5.93 18.70 -0.62
C LEU A 52 5.53 17.25 -0.28
N ASP A 53 5.73 16.78 0.95
CA ASP A 53 5.44 15.40 1.34
C ASP A 53 3.93 15.09 1.26
N ASP A 54 3.08 16.06 1.62
CA ASP A 54 1.62 15.95 1.43
C ASP A 54 1.28 15.80 -0.05
N CYS A 55 1.90 16.59 -0.94
CA CYS A 55 1.72 16.45 -2.38
C CYS A 55 2.20 15.09 -2.90
N LEU A 56 3.36 14.61 -2.45
CA LEU A 56 3.93 13.33 -2.86
C LEU A 56 3.07 12.14 -2.42
N LEU A 57 2.29 12.27 -1.35
CA LEU A 57 1.32 11.26 -0.90
C LEU A 57 -0.02 11.33 -1.65
N VAL A 58 -0.49 12.52 -2.03
CA VAL A 58 -1.81 12.71 -2.65
C VAL A 58 -1.79 12.52 -4.16
N VAL A 59 -0.76 13.01 -4.86
CA VAL A 59 -0.64 12.93 -6.33
C VAL A 59 -0.77 11.50 -6.88
N PRO A 60 -0.26 10.44 -6.21
CA PRO A 60 -0.43 9.07 -6.68
C PRO A 60 -1.86 8.48 -6.54
N ILE A 61 -2.72 9.04 -5.69
CA ILE A 61 -4.04 8.45 -5.37
C ILE A 61 -4.94 8.27 -6.61
N PRO A 62 -5.09 9.26 -7.51
CA PRO A 62 -5.87 9.08 -8.73
C PRO A 62 -5.38 7.91 -9.60
N PHE A 63 -4.08 7.63 -9.61
CA PHE A 63 -3.50 6.52 -10.37
C PHE A 63 -3.84 5.16 -9.77
N PHE A 64 -3.88 5.06 -8.43
CA PHE A 64 -4.44 3.87 -7.77
C PHE A 64 -5.90 3.66 -8.14
N ILE A 65 -6.72 4.72 -8.14
CA ILE A 65 -8.14 4.66 -8.50
C ILE A 65 -8.31 4.17 -9.93
N VAL A 66 -7.66 4.82 -10.90
CA VAL A 66 -7.75 4.45 -12.31
C VAL A 66 -7.32 3.00 -12.52
N ASN A 67 -6.16 2.60 -12.00
CA ASN A 67 -5.63 1.25 -12.19
C ASN A 67 -6.56 0.18 -11.58
N ASN A 68 -6.98 0.36 -10.33
CA ASN A 68 -7.81 -0.62 -9.62
C ASN A 68 -9.23 -0.69 -10.16
N VAL A 69 -9.86 0.44 -10.47
CA VAL A 69 -11.22 0.45 -11.02
C VAL A 69 -11.26 -0.26 -12.38
N LEU A 70 -10.27 -0.01 -13.24
CA LEU A 70 -10.19 -0.70 -14.54
C LEU A 70 -9.91 -2.20 -14.37
N ASN A 71 -9.02 -2.59 -13.46
CA ASN A 71 -8.82 -4.00 -13.12
C ASN A 71 -10.12 -4.64 -12.62
N ILE A 72 -10.84 -4.01 -11.70
CA ILE A 72 -12.13 -4.50 -11.19
C ILE A 72 -13.13 -4.68 -12.33
N ILE A 73 -13.27 -3.69 -13.22
CA ILE A 73 -14.16 -3.79 -14.39
C ILE A 73 -13.76 -4.99 -15.25
N ALA A 74 -12.48 -5.15 -15.56
CA ALA A 74 -12.00 -6.27 -16.38
C ALA A 74 -12.26 -7.64 -15.72
N GLU A 75 -12.06 -7.76 -14.40
CA GLU A 75 -12.33 -9.00 -13.65
C GLU A 75 -13.82 -9.34 -13.59
N TYR A 76 -14.73 -8.38 -13.76
CA TYR A 76 -16.17 -8.64 -13.91
C TYR A 76 -16.60 -8.88 -15.35
N SER A 77 -15.92 -8.26 -16.33
CA SER A 77 -16.27 -8.38 -17.75
C SER A 77 -15.68 -9.61 -18.44
N SER A 78 -14.59 -10.18 -17.91
CA SER A 78 -13.92 -11.34 -18.49
C SER A 78 -14.46 -12.66 -17.93
N GLU A 79 -14.67 -13.65 -18.79
CA GLU A 79 -14.97 -15.04 -18.38
C GLU A 79 -13.86 -15.67 -17.51
N HIS A 80 -12.63 -15.16 -17.65
CA HIS A 80 -11.46 -15.60 -16.87
C HIS A 80 -11.25 -14.77 -15.61
N GLY A 81 -12.17 -13.85 -15.31
CA GLY A 81 -12.11 -12.97 -14.15
C GLY A 81 -12.27 -13.71 -12.82
N SER A 82 -11.75 -13.11 -11.76
CA SER A 82 -11.81 -13.62 -10.39
C SER A 82 -12.40 -12.56 -9.47
N LYS A 83 -13.55 -12.87 -8.86
CA LYS A 83 -14.19 -12.01 -7.86
C LYS A 83 -13.28 -11.71 -6.66
N LEU A 84 -12.40 -12.67 -6.30
CA LEU A 84 -11.41 -12.47 -5.24
C LEU A 84 -10.38 -11.40 -5.63
N ARG A 85 -9.97 -11.37 -6.90
CA ARG A 85 -9.05 -10.35 -7.41
C ARG A 85 -9.70 -8.98 -7.48
N ALA A 86 -10.97 -8.90 -7.89
CA ALA A 86 -11.74 -7.66 -7.82
C ALA A 86 -11.88 -7.15 -6.37
N CYS A 87 -12.13 -8.05 -5.42
CA CYS A 87 -12.16 -7.72 -3.99
C CYS A 87 -10.79 -7.23 -3.48
N CYS A 88 -9.69 -7.86 -3.90
CA CYS A 88 -8.33 -7.43 -3.59
C CYS A 88 -8.07 -5.98 -4.07
N GLY A 89 -8.45 -5.65 -5.31
CA GLY A 89 -8.32 -4.29 -5.84
C GLY A 89 -9.13 -3.24 -5.05
N LEU A 90 -10.36 -3.59 -4.63
CA LEU A 90 -11.16 -2.72 -3.77
C LEU A 90 -10.51 -2.52 -2.41
N LEU A 91 -10.01 -3.60 -1.80
CA LEU A 91 -9.34 -3.54 -0.51
C LEU A 91 -8.05 -2.71 -0.60
N GLN A 92 -7.32 -2.79 -1.71
CA GLN A 92 -6.14 -1.97 -1.95
C GLN A 92 -6.49 -0.47 -1.96
N LEU A 93 -7.58 -0.08 -2.62
CA LEU A 93 -8.06 1.30 -2.63
C LEU A 93 -8.40 1.79 -1.22
N VAL A 94 -9.16 0.99 -0.47
CA VAL A 94 -9.49 1.31 0.93
C VAL A 94 -8.22 1.48 1.76
N GLN A 95 -7.25 0.59 1.58
CA GLN A 95 -5.98 0.62 2.31
C GLN A 95 -5.19 1.92 2.04
N VAL A 96 -5.06 2.34 0.79
CA VAL A 96 -4.38 3.59 0.43
C VAL A 96 -5.14 4.80 0.95
N LEU A 97 -6.47 4.83 0.81
CA LEU A 97 -7.31 5.94 1.24
C LEU A 97 -7.34 6.12 2.77
N VAL A 98 -7.18 5.05 3.54
CA VAL A 98 -7.05 5.11 5.01
C VAL A 98 -5.62 5.45 5.44
N GLN A 99 -4.60 4.94 4.74
CA GLN A 99 -3.20 5.17 5.08
C GLN A 99 -2.75 6.62 4.82
N THR A 100 -3.14 7.22 3.70
CA THR A 100 -2.69 8.58 3.36
C THR A 100 -3.04 9.65 4.41
N PRO A 101 -4.30 9.80 4.87
CA PRO A 101 -4.61 10.79 5.90
C PRO A 101 -3.92 10.49 7.23
N MET A 102 -3.67 9.20 7.54
CA MET A 102 -2.91 8.80 8.71
C MET A 102 -1.44 9.21 8.63
N LEU A 103 -0.81 9.10 7.45
CA LEU A 103 0.55 9.59 7.22
C LEU A 103 0.62 11.11 7.33
N ILE A 104 -0.28 11.83 6.66
CA ILE A 104 -0.33 13.31 6.72
C ILE A 104 -0.51 13.80 8.16
N ASP A 105 -1.42 13.19 8.94
CA ASP A 105 -1.62 13.54 10.35
C ASP A 105 -0.41 13.13 11.22
N GLY A 106 0.17 11.96 10.97
CA GLY A 106 1.33 11.46 11.72
C GLY A 106 2.59 12.32 11.52
N LEU A 107 2.84 12.78 10.29
CA LEU A 107 3.96 13.66 9.95
C LEU A 107 3.88 15.02 10.68
N ARG A 108 2.70 15.42 11.13
CA ARG A 108 2.47 16.66 11.89
C ARG A 108 2.54 16.48 13.40
N ARG A 109 2.83 15.28 13.90
CA ARG A 109 2.83 14.95 15.33
C ARG A 109 4.23 14.62 15.83
N CYS A 110 4.50 14.96 17.08
CA CYS A 110 5.75 14.65 17.77
C CYS A 110 5.51 14.23 19.23
N SER A 111 6.51 13.57 19.81
CA SER A 111 6.53 13.22 21.22
C SER A 111 7.05 14.41 22.05
N PHE A 112 6.17 15.32 22.45
CA PHE A 112 6.58 16.48 23.26
C PHE A 112 6.78 16.17 24.76
N SER A 113 6.27 15.05 25.28
CA SER A 113 6.30 14.78 26.73
C SER A 113 7.46 13.87 27.16
N THR A 114 8.33 14.36 28.05
CA THR A 114 9.45 13.63 28.69
C THR A 114 9.00 12.33 29.38
N LYS A 115 7.73 12.26 29.84
CA LYS A 115 7.14 11.04 30.43
C LYS A 115 6.65 10.02 29.38
N MET A 116 6.26 10.48 28.19
CA MET A 116 5.76 9.63 27.10
C MET A 116 6.90 9.10 26.21
N SER A 117 8.02 9.83 26.14
CA SER A 117 9.28 9.37 25.53
C SER A 117 9.83 8.09 26.17
N TYR A 118 9.54 7.85 27.46
CA TYR A 118 9.97 6.64 28.18
C TYR A 118 9.14 5.40 27.85
N GLN A 119 7.83 5.54 27.61
CA GLN A 119 6.95 4.40 27.30
C GLN A 119 6.91 4.04 25.81
N LYS A 120 7.34 4.96 24.93
CA LYS A 120 7.38 4.78 23.45
C LYS A 120 6.13 4.09 22.88
N PRO A 121 4.90 4.54 23.23
CA PRO A 121 3.69 3.85 22.80
C PRO A 121 3.60 3.85 21.28
N GLY A 122 3.45 2.67 20.68
CA GLY A 122 3.33 2.51 19.23
C GLY A 122 4.63 2.36 18.44
N ARG A 123 5.81 2.37 19.09
CA ARG A 123 7.10 2.28 18.37
C ARG A 123 7.23 1.02 17.53
N GLU A 124 6.94 -0.13 18.12
CA GLU A 124 6.98 -1.43 17.43
C GLU A 124 6.00 -1.47 16.26
N LEU A 125 4.83 -0.83 16.41
CA LEU A 125 3.81 -0.75 15.37
C LEU A 125 4.25 0.13 14.20
N VAL A 126 4.86 1.30 14.47
CA VAL A 126 5.40 2.16 13.39
C VAL A 126 6.56 1.45 12.68
N THR A 127 7.46 0.80 13.43
CA THR A 127 8.54 -0.01 12.83
C THR A 127 7.98 -1.14 11.95
N PHE A 128 6.95 -1.83 12.42
CA PHE A 128 6.25 -2.83 11.62
C PHE A 128 5.66 -2.25 10.33
N LEU A 129 5.02 -1.07 10.40
CA LEU A 129 4.47 -0.38 9.22
C LEU A 129 5.53 0.02 8.19
N ILE A 130 6.73 0.40 8.63
CA ILE A 130 7.88 0.65 7.73
C ILE A 130 8.21 -0.63 6.96
N VAL A 131 8.39 -1.74 7.68
CA VAL A 131 8.76 -3.04 7.08
C VAL A 131 7.66 -3.53 6.14
N VAL A 132 6.39 -3.45 6.53
CA VAL A 132 5.27 -3.90 5.70
C VAL A 132 5.11 -3.04 4.45
N ASN A 133 5.26 -1.72 4.52
CA ASN A 133 5.20 -0.86 3.33
C ASN A 133 6.37 -1.10 2.38
N LEU A 134 7.57 -1.33 2.91
CA LEU A 134 8.72 -1.70 2.10
C LEU A 134 8.54 -3.09 1.46
N ALA A 135 8.01 -4.06 2.21
CA ALA A 135 7.71 -5.39 1.68
C ALA A 135 6.67 -5.32 0.56
N MET A 136 5.57 -4.58 0.75
CA MET A 136 4.59 -4.34 -0.32
C MET A 136 5.25 -3.68 -1.53
N TRP A 137 6.10 -2.66 -1.36
CA TRP A 137 6.79 -2.04 -2.48
C TRP A 137 7.68 -3.03 -3.26
N VAL A 138 8.45 -3.86 -2.56
CA VAL A 138 9.29 -4.90 -3.15
C VAL A 138 8.45 -5.92 -3.90
N VAL A 139 7.42 -6.48 -3.25
CA VAL A 139 6.51 -7.46 -3.85
C VAL A 139 5.88 -6.89 -5.12
N TYR A 140 5.30 -5.69 -5.05
CA TYR A 140 4.69 -5.04 -6.21
C TYR A 140 5.68 -4.80 -7.35
N THR A 141 6.94 -4.49 -7.06
CA THR A 141 7.97 -4.28 -8.08
C THR A 141 8.34 -5.59 -8.80
N PHE A 142 8.42 -6.70 -8.07
CA PHE A 142 8.84 -7.99 -8.62
C PHE A 142 7.69 -8.82 -9.19
N GLU A 143 6.50 -8.72 -8.62
CA GLU A 143 5.31 -9.43 -9.09
C GLU A 143 4.67 -8.77 -10.30
N GLN A 144 4.75 -7.44 -10.45
CA GLN A 144 4.26 -6.83 -11.68
C GLN A 144 4.97 -7.31 -12.94
N LYS A 145 6.22 -7.74 -12.82
CA LYS A 145 6.95 -8.39 -13.92
C LYS A 145 6.37 -9.77 -14.28
N LYS A 146 5.53 -10.36 -13.43
CA LYS A 146 4.92 -11.69 -13.54
C LYS A 146 3.40 -11.65 -13.74
N ALA A 147 2.75 -10.54 -13.37
CA ALA A 147 1.29 -10.43 -13.26
C ALA A 147 0.56 -10.40 -14.62
N ASP A 148 1.24 -10.05 -15.70
CA ASP A 148 0.62 -9.93 -17.03
C ASP A 148 -0.02 -11.24 -17.54
N GLU A 149 0.41 -12.40 -17.05
CA GLU A 149 -0.13 -13.70 -17.49
C GLU A 149 -1.50 -14.05 -16.86
N PHE A 150 -1.88 -13.43 -15.72
CA PHE A 150 -3.08 -13.83 -14.96
C PHE A 150 -4.11 -12.70 -14.74
N LEU A 151 -3.87 -11.51 -15.28
CA LEU A 151 -4.78 -10.37 -15.18
C LEU A 151 -5.87 -10.43 -16.26
N ALA A 152 -7.10 -10.10 -15.90
CA ALA A 152 -8.18 -9.96 -16.88
C ALA A 152 -8.01 -8.71 -17.77
N ALA A 153 -7.36 -7.66 -17.26
CA ALA A 153 -7.26 -6.35 -17.90
C ALA A 153 -6.56 -6.34 -19.28
N PRO A 154 -5.43 -7.05 -19.51
CA PRO A 154 -4.85 -7.21 -20.84
C PRO A 154 -5.82 -7.81 -21.86
N TYR A 155 -6.66 -8.78 -21.46
CA TYR A 155 -7.64 -9.41 -22.34
C TYR A 155 -8.80 -8.48 -22.72
N VAL A 156 -9.22 -7.62 -21.79
CA VAL A 156 -10.37 -6.72 -21.97
C VAL A 156 -9.97 -5.42 -22.67
N PHE A 157 -8.81 -4.85 -22.32
CA PHE A 157 -8.38 -3.54 -22.83
C PHE A 157 -7.30 -3.63 -23.90
N HIS A 158 -6.75 -4.82 -24.17
CA HIS A 158 -5.71 -5.05 -25.17
C HIS A 158 -4.52 -4.09 -24.98
N GLU A 159 -3.99 -3.55 -26.07
CA GLU A 159 -2.84 -2.61 -26.08
C GLU A 159 -3.04 -1.37 -25.19
N ARG A 160 -4.29 -0.93 -24.95
CA ARG A 160 -4.56 0.21 -24.05
C ARG A 160 -4.09 -0.08 -22.63
N TRP A 161 -4.13 -1.35 -22.20
CA TRP A 161 -3.69 -1.74 -20.88
C TRP A 161 -2.21 -1.44 -20.66
N ILE A 162 -1.37 -1.63 -21.68
CA ILE A 162 0.07 -1.37 -21.62
C ILE A 162 0.32 0.10 -21.27
N TYR A 163 -0.32 1.03 -21.98
CA TYR A 163 -0.18 2.46 -21.69
C TYR A 163 -0.69 2.84 -20.30
N ILE A 164 -1.82 2.26 -19.87
CA ILE A 164 -2.40 2.51 -18.55
C ILE A 164 -1.47 1.98 -17.46
N GLY A 165 -0.94 0.76 -17.61
CA GLY A 165 0.05 0.16 -16.74
C GLY A 165 1.29 1.04 -16.64
N HIS A 166 1.93 1.37 -17.76
CA HIS A 166 3.14 2.22 -17.78
C HIS A 166 2.94 3.60 -17.16
N THR A 167 1.72 4.14 -17.17
CA THR A 167 1.43 5.44 -16.55
C THR A 167 1.12 5.32 -15.06
N THR A 168 0.29 4.36 -14.67
CA THR A 168 -0.24 4.25 -13.30
C THR A 168 0.73 3.56 -12.34
N VAL A 169 1.39 2.49 -12.80
CA VAL A 169 2.25 1.64 -11.99
C VAL A 169 3.42 2.41 -11.35
N PRO A 170 4.21 3.22 -12.09
CA PRO A 170 5.36 3.89 -11.49
C PRO A 170 4.98 4.81 -10.35
N LEU A 171 3.84 5.50 -10.47
CA LEU A 171 3.32 6.41 -9.46
C LEU A 171 2.78 5.64 -8.25
N MET A 172 2.15 4.48 -8.47
CA MET A 172 1.75 3.58 -7.39
C MET A 172 2.97 3.04 -6.62
N LEU A 173 4.03 2.63 -7.32
CA LEU A 173 5.27 2.19 -6.71
C LEU A 173 5.95 3.33 -5.94
N PHE A 174 5.95 4.53 -6.51
CA PHE A 174 6.47 5.73 -5.85
C PHE A 174 5.76 5.99 -4.52
N TYR A 175 4.42 5.94 -4.49
CA TYR A 175 3.66 6.06 -3.24
C TYR A 175 4.08 5.03 -2.20
N ARG A 176 4.21 3.75 -2.58
CA ARG A 176 4.58 2.69 -1.63
C ARG A 176 5.95 2.94 -1.03
N PHE A 177 6.92 3.30 -1.86
CA PHE A 177 8.26 3.68 -1.41
C PHE A 177 8.22 4.91 -0.49
N HIS A 178 7.58 5.99 -0.92
CA HIS A 178 7.52 7.24 -0.17
C HIS A 178 6.77 7.07 1.16
N SER A 179 5.69 6.28 1.18
CA SER A 179 4.96 5.97 2.41
C SER A 179 5.84 5.28 3.47
N ALA A 180 6.76 4.40 3.06
CA ALA A 180 7.72 3.78 3.98
C ALA A 180 8.71 4.82 4.53
N VAL A 181 9.15 5.78 3.70
CA VAL A 181 9.98 6.92 4.14
C VAL A 181 9.22 7.80 5.14
N CYS A 182 7.98 8.17 4.86
CA CYS A 182 7.16 8.95 5.78
C CYS A 182 6.96 8.23 7.12
N PHE A 183 6.77 6.91 7.13
CA PHE A 183 6.71 6.15 8.38
C PHE A 183 8.04 6.20 9.16
N ALA A 184 9.18 6.18 8.48
CA ALA A 184 10.48 6.34 9.11
C ALA A 184 10.66 7.75 9.70
N ASP A 185 10.17 8.79 9.02
CA ASP A 185 10.19 10.15 9.53
C ASP A 185 9.27 10.32 10.75
N ILE A 186 8.06 9.74 10.72
CA ILE A 186 7.16 9.69 11.87
C ILE A 186 7.85 9.00 13.07
N TRP A 187 8.51 7.87 12.81
CA TRP A 187 9.25 7.16 13.85
C TRP A 187 10.37 8.01 14.43
N LYS A 188 11.11 8.72 13.58
CA LYS A 188 12.18 9.63 13.97
C LYS A 188 11.65 10.78 14.83
N SER A 189 10.64 11.50 14.36
CA SER A 189 10.02 12.61 15.09
C SER A 189 9.32 12.19 16.40
N ALA A 190 8.90 10.94 16.52
CA ALA A 190 8.26 10.41 17.72
C ALA A 190 9.25 9.84 18.75
N TYR A 191 10.43 9.35 18.34
CA TYR A 191 11.28 8.52 19.22
C TYR A 191 12.78 8.85 19.21
N GLU A 192 13.28 9.64 18.27
CA GLU A 192 14.64 10.17 18.31
C GLU A 192 14.66 11.36 19.29
N LYS A 193 15.53 11.32 20.29
CA LYS A 193 15.66 12.43 21.25
C LYS A 193 16.29 13.61 20.53
N GLU A 194 15.73 14.80 20.73
CA GLU A 194 16.45 16.05 20.47
C GLU A 194 17.69 16.00 21.38
N ASN A 195 18.86 15.86 20.78
CA ASN A 195 20.11 15.94 21.54
C ASN A 195 20.26 17.42 21.93
N ASP A 196 20.15 17.68 23.24
CA ASP A 196 20.57 18.95 23.86
C ASP A 196 22.05 19.25 23.57
#